data_AF-A0A959JLA0-F1
#
_entry.id   AF-A0A959JLA0-F1
#
_cell.length_a   1.000
_cell.length_b   1.000
_cell.length_c   1.000
_cell.angle_alpha   90.00
_cell.angle_beta   90.00
_cell.angle_gamma   90.00
#
_symmetry.space_group_name_H-M   'P 1'
#
loop_
_entity.id
_entity.type
_entity.pdbx_description
1 polymer ?
#
loop_
_entity_poly.entity_id
_entity_poly.type
_entity_poly.pdbx_seq_one_letter_code
_entity_poly.pdbx_strand_id
1 'polypeptide(L)' 'MQDQKQIARDVSIVGHWGNGSYEIKLTDLEEIDYIISLLKQSLRKNKE' A
#
# COMPACT_ATOMS: atom_id res chain seq x y z
N MET A 1 -3.89 3.62 9.18
CA MET A 1 -2.98 2.64 8.56
C MET A 1 -1.62 2.89 9.17
N GLN A 2 -1.02 1.88 9.78
CA GLN A 2 0.31 1.99 10.40
C GLN A 2 1.32 1.33 9.48
N ASP A 3 1.91 2.13 8.60
CA ASP A 3 2.98 1.71 7.69
C ASP A 3 4.33 2.14 8.27
N GLN A 4 4.88 1.33 9.19
CA GLN A 4 6.15 1.63 9.86
C GLN A 4 7.36 1.54 8.92
N LYS A 5 7.26 0.76 7.84
CA LYS A 5 8.34 0.63 6.86
C LYS A 5 8.30 1.70 5.77
N GLN A 6 7.29 2.57 5.75
CA GLN A 6 7.09 3.60 4.72
C GLN A 6 7.14 3.03 3.28
N ILE A 7 6.61 1.82 3.09
CA ILE A 7 6.65 1.11 1.79
C ILE A 7 5.49 1.50 0.88
N ALA A 8 4.44 2.12 1.43
CA ALA A 8 3.33 2.65 0.65
C ALA A 8 3.59 4.10 0.27
N ARG A 9 3.79 4.35 -1.02
CA ARG A 9 4.00 5.68 -1.58
C ARG A 9 2.67 6.28 -2.01
N ASP A 10 2.39 7.49 -1.56
CA ASP A 10 1.28 8.28 -2.11
C ASP A 10 1.63 8.76 -3.52
N VAL A 11 0.79 8.38 -4.48
CA VAL A 11 0.93 8.76 -5.89
C VAL A 11 -0.29 9.52 -6.39
N SER A 12 -1.20 9.92 -5.50
CA SER A 12 -2.48 10.58 -5.83
C SER A 12 -2.34 11.84 -6.69
N ILE A 13 -1.19 12.51 -6.60
CA ILE A 13 -0.85 13.74 -7.31
C ILE A 13 0.13 13.53 -8.47
N VAL A 14 0.64 12.30 -8.62
CA VAL A 14 1.59 11.95 -9.68
C VAL A 14 0.79 11.48 -10.89
N GLY A 15 1.09 11.99 -12.08
CA GLY A 15 0.46 11.49 -13.30
C GLY A 15 0.81 10.00 -13.50
N HIS A 16 -0.18 9.12 -13.38
CA HIS A 16 -0.04 7.68 -13.60
C HIS A 16 -1.21 7.13 -14.40
N TRP A 17 -0.95 6.08 -15.19
CA TRP A 17 -1.94 5.46 -16.07
C TRP A 17 -2.95 4.55 -15.34
N GLY A 18 -2.81 4.40 -14.02
CA GLY A 18 -3.71 3.64 -13.16
C GLY A 18 -4.70 4.54 -12.40
N ASN A 19 -5.71 3.92 -11.77
CA ASN A 19 -6.71 4.61 -10.96
C ASN A 19 -6.42 4.57 -9.43
N GLY A 20 -5.23 4.09 -9.04
CA GLY A 20 -4.86 3.90 -7.63
C GLY A 20 -4.11 5.10 -7.08
N SER A 21 -4.46 5.55 -5.87
CA SER A 21 -3.82 6.69 -5.20
C SER A 21 -2.55 6.33 -4.42
N TYR A 22 -2.27 5.03 -4.25
CA TYR A 22 -1.11 4.50 -3.54
C TYR A 22 -0.41 3.44 -4.39
N GLU A 23 0.92 3.47 -4.35
CA GLU A 23 1.81 2.50 -4.99
C GLU A 23 2.64 1.78 -3.91
N ILE A 24 2.78 0.45 -4.05
CA ILE A 24 3.70 -0.35 -3.24
C ILE A 24 4.59 -1.12 -4.21
N LYS A 25 5.91 -0.95 -4.07
CA LYS A 25 6.88 -1.68 -4.88
C LYS A 25 7.43 -2.85 -4.10
N LEU A 26 7.13 -4.07 -4.56
CA LEU A 26 7.71 -5.28 -4.00
C LEU A 26 9.16 -5.40 -4.48
N THR A 27 10.12 -5.23 -3.57
CA THR A 27 11.55 -5.38 -3.86
C THR A 27 12.09 -6.75 -3.44
N ASP A 28 11.50 -7.34 -2.41
CA ASP A 28 11.88 -8.65 -1.88
C ASP A 28 10.63 -9.45 -1.46
N LEU A 29 10.65 -10.77 -1.66
CA LEU A 29 9.53 -11.65 -1.32
C LEU A 29 9.34 -11.80 0.19
N GLU A 30 10.38 -11.58 1.01
CA GLU A 30 10.29 -11.59 2.47
C GLU A 30 9.34 -10.49 3.00
N GLU A 31 9.08 -9.45 2.20
CA GLU A 31 8.19 -8.35 2.60
C GLU A 31 6.72 -8.59 2.25
N ILE A 32 6.40 -9.67 1.55
CA ILE A 32 5.05 -9.94 1.04
C ILE A 32 4.02 -10.08 2.18
N ASP A 33 4.40 -10.73 3.29
CA ASP A 33 3.51 -10.93 4.44
C ASP A 33 3.14 -9.58 5.08
N TYR A 34 4.13 -8.69 5.20
CA TYR A 34 3.94 -7.34 5.71
C TYR A 34 3.01 -6.52 4.80
N ILE A 35 3.20 -6.57 3.48
CA ILE A 35 2.35 -5.89 2.50
C ILE A 35 0.90 -6.40 2.58
N ILE A 36 0.71 -7.71 2.70
CA ILE A 36 -0.62 -8.31 2.86
C ILE A 36 -1.27 -7.84 4.17
N SER A 37 -0.50 -7.71 5.25
CA SER A 37 -1.00 -7.20 6.53
C SER A 37 -1.54 -5.76 6.39
N LEU A 38 -0.82 -4.91 5.65
CA LEU A 38 -1.21 -3.52 5.37
C LEU A 38 -2.48 -3.47 4.50
N LEU A 39 -2.58 -4.33 3.49
CA LEU A 39 -3.78 -4.45 2.65
C LEU A 39 -5.00 -4.84 3.50
N LYS A 40 -4.86 -5.85 4.38
CA LYS A 40 -5.94 -6.27 5.31
C LYS A 40 -6.37 -5.12 6.22
N GLN A 41 -5.41 -4.36 6.78
CA GLN A 41 -5.71 -3.18 7.60
C GLN A 41 -6.48 -2.12 6.79
N SER A 42 -6.05 -1.84 5.56
CA SER A 42 -6.72 -0.88 4.68
C SER A 42 -8.15 -1.31 4.34
N LEU A 43 -8.36 -2.58 3.99
CA LEU A 43 -9.69 -3.13 3.70
C LEU A 43 -10.61 -3.06 4.91
N ARG A 44 -10.11 -3.34 6.12
CA ARG A 44 -10.90 -3.19 7.36
C ARG A 44 -11.30 -1.75 7.61
N LYS A 45 -10.39 -0.79 7.41
CA LYS A 45 -10.65 0.64 7.60
C LYS A 45 -11.64 1.21 6.57
N ASN A 46 -11.62 0.72 5.33
CA ASN A 46 -12.52 1.15 4.26
C ASN A 46 -13.87 0.40 4.27
N LYS A 47 -14.06 -0.59 5.14
CA LYS A 47 -15.32 -1.35 5.25
C LYS A 47 -16.36 -0.69 6.16
N GLU A 48 -16.04 0.47 6.73
CA GLU A 48 -16.94 1.30 7.54
C GLU A 48 -17.54 2.43 6.72
#